data_AF-A0A120FPT3-F1
#
_entry.id   AF-A0A120FPT3-F1
#
_cell.length_a   1.000
_cell.length_b   1.000
_cell.length_c   1.000
_cell.angle_alpha   90.00
_cell.angle_beta   90.00
_cell.angle_gamma   90.00
#
_symmetry.space_group_name_H-M   'P 1'
#
loop_
_entity.id
_entity.type
_entity.pdbx_description
1 polymer ?
#
loop_
_entity_poly.entity_id
_entity_poly.type
_entity_poly.pdbx_seq_one_letter_code
_entity_poly.pdbx_strand_id
1 'polypeptide(L)'
;MTQPEALDQNIRALQEWLRAAWVQLGDPSLTAFSRRELRNQMKQCTADLRMHLQAVSERRPEPPATPPKTFAKPALRLLAWS
;
A
#
# COMPACT_ATOMS: atom_id res chain seq x y z
N MET A 1 14.35 -4.69 -16.71
CA MET A 1 13.48 -4.85 -15.55
C MET A 1 14.21 -4.27 -14.36
N THR A 2 13.83 -3.07 -13.94
CA THR A 2 14.42 -2.41 -12.78
C THR A 2 13.88 -3.06 -11.50
N GLN A 3 14.70 -3.10 -10.44
CA GLN A 3 14.33 -3.64 -9.12
C GLN A 3 12.95 -3.20 -8.58
N PRO A 4 12.48 -1.94 -8.78
CA PRO A 4 11.15 -1.53 -8.35
C PRO A 4 9.99 -2.14 -9.15
N GLU A 5 10.17 -2.43 -10.46
CA GLU A 5 9.11 -3.03 -11.28
C GLU A 5 8.81 -4.47 -10.85
N ALA A 6 9.85 -5.22 -10.51
CA ALA A 6 9.72 -6.59 -10.00
C ALA A 6 9.02 -6.63 -8.63
N LEU A 7 9.28 -5.64 -7.76
CA LEU A 7 8.60 -5.50 -6.48
C LEU A 7 7.12 -5.16 -6.67
N ASP A 8 6.77 -4.23 -7.57
CA ASP A 8 5.38 -3.86 -7.84
C ASP A 8 4.57 -5.05 -8.38
N GLN A 9 5.14 -5.81 -9.31
CA GLN A 9 4.52 -7.03 -9.84
C GLN A 9 4.31 -8.09 -8.75
N ASN A 10 5.28 -8.26 -7.85
CA ASN A 10 5.19 -9.23 -6.75
C ASN A 10 4.12 -8.81 -5.71
N ILE A 11 4.05 -7.51 -5.40
CA ILE A 11 2.98 -6.95 -4.54
C ILE A 11 1.61 -7.21 -5.16
N ARG A 12 1.44 -6.97 -6.47
CA ARG A 12 0.17 -7.24 -7.16
C ARG A 12 -0.20 -8.72 -7.16
N ALA A 13 0.78 -9.60 -7.41
CA ALA A 13 0.57 -11.04 -7.36
C ALA A 13 0.13 -11.51 -5.96
N LEU A 14 0.76 -10.99 -4.89
CA LEU A 14 0.39 -11.28 -3.51
C LEU A 14 -1.00 -10.76 -3.15
N GLN A 15 -1.37 -9.56 -3.62
CA GLN A 15 -2.72 -9.01 -3.43
C GLN A 15 -3.79 -9.86 -4.11
N GLU A 16 -3.54 -10.29 -5.35
CA GLU A 16 -4.48 -11.14 -6.08
C GLU A 16 -4.61 -12.52 -5.42
N TRP A 17 -3.48 -13.09 -4.97
CA TRP A 17 -3.48 -14.33 -4.21
C TRP A 17 -4.28 -14.21 -2.89
N LEU A 18 -4.09 -13.13 -2.14
CA LEU A 18 -4.88 -12.87 -0.92
C LEU A 18 -6.37 -12.76 -1.23
N ARG A 19 -6.74 -12.06 -2.31
CA ARG A 19 -8.14 -11.93 -2.74
C ARG A 19 -8.76 -13.29 -3.08
N ALA A 20 -8.04 -14.13 -3.84
CA ALA A 20 -8.48 -15.48 -4.14
C ALA A 20 -8.61 -16.36 -2.88
N ALA A 21 -7.68 -16.22 -1.93
CA ALA A 21 -7.73 -16.92 -0.65
C ALA A 21 -8.94 -16.49 0.21
N TRP A 22 -9.32 -15.20 0.20
CA TRP A 22 -10.54 -14.73 0.85
C TRP A 22 -11.81 -15.32 0.24
N VAL A 23 -11.86 -15.45 -1.09
CA VAL A 23 -12.98 -16.11 -1.78
C VAL A 23 -13.05 -17.59 -1.40
N GLN A 24 -11.92 -18.29 -1.40
CA GLN A 24 -11.85 -19.69 -0.95
C GLN A 24 -12.27 -19.83 0.51
N LEU A 25 -11.92 -18.88 1.38
CA LEU A 25 -12.36 -18.88 2.78
C LEU A 25 -13.89 -18.79 2.92
N GLY A 26 -14.61 -18.32 1.91
CA GLY A 26 -16.08 -18.32 1.87
C GLY A 26 -16.67 -19.66 1.44
N ASP A 27 -15.86 -20.57 0.91
CA ASP A 27 -16.31 -21.87 0.43
C ASP A 27 -16.76 -22.77 1.61
N PRO A 28 -18.01 -23.27 1.59
CA PRO A 28 -18.51 -24.18 2.62
C PRO A 28 -17.87 -25.57 2.55
N SER A 29 -17.23 -25.95 1.43
CA SER A 29 -16.55 -27.24 1.28
C SER A 29 -15.22 -27.32 2.05
N LEU A 30 -14.67 -26.19 2.50
CA LEU A 30 -13.45 -26.17 3.31
C LEU A 30 -13.68 -26.69 4.72
N THR A 31 -12.88 -27.68 5.10
CA THR A 31 -12.81 -28.16 6.48
C THR A 31 -12.39 -27.03 7.44
N ALA A 32 -12.80 -27.13 8.71
CA ALA A 32 -12.42 -26.15 9.73
C ALA A 32 -10.89 -26.02 9.88
N PHE A 33 -10.15 -27.12 9.69
CA PHE A 33 -8.70 -27.14 9.68
C PHE A 33 -8.13 -26.36 8.48
N SER A 34 -8.55 -26.70 7.27
CA SER A 34 -8.09 -26.01 6.04
C SER A 34 -8.38 -24.52 6.08
N ARG A 35 -9.54 -24.13 6.65
CA ARG A 35 -9.93 -22.73 6.84
C ARG A 35 -9.00 -21.99 7.82
N ARG A 36 -8.59 -22.66 8.90
CA ARG A 36 -7.67 -22.10 9.90
C ARG A 36 -6.25 -22.00 9.35
N GLU A 37 -5.82 -23.01 8.60
CA GLU A 37 -4.53 -23.06 7.94
C GLU A 37 -4.41 -21.98 6.86
N LEU A 38 -5.45 -21.78 6.05
CA LEU A 38 -5.50 -20.71 5.06
C LEU A 38 -5.38 -19.33 5.72
N ARG A 39 -6.11 -19.09 6.83
CA ARG A 39 -5.96 -17.82 7.57
C ARG A 39 -4.56 -17.62 8.16
N ASN A 40 -3.93 -18.68 8.66
CA ASN A 40 -2.57 -18.60 9.19
C ASN A 40 -1.58 -18.22 8.09
N GLN A 41 -1.67 -18.89 6.93
CA GLN A 41 -0.83 -18.57 5.77
C GLN A 41 -1.06 -17.12 5.29
N MET A 42 -2.31 -16.67 5.20
CA MET A 42 -2.63 -15.28 4.84
C MET A 42 -2.02 -14.27 5.81
N LYS A 43 -2.06 -14.55 7.12
CA LYS A 43 -1.43 -13.69 8.15
C LYS A 43 0.08 -13.64 7.97
N GLN A 44 0.73 -14.79 7.76
CA GLN A 44 2.17 -14.88 7.57
C GLN A 44 2.62 -14.11 6.32
N CYS A 45 1.98 -14.36 5.18
CA CYS A 45 2.27 -13.63 3.94
C CYS A 45 2.06 -12.12 4.08
N THR A 46 1.04 -11.69 4.82
CA THR A 46 0.80 -10.26 5.06
C THR A 46 1.88 -9.64 5.95
N ALA A 47 2.36 -10.36 6.97
CA ALA A 47 3.44 -9.92 7.84
C ALA A 47 4.77 -9.79 7.07
N ASP A 48 5.10 -10.80 6.26
CA ASP A 48 6.30 -10.80 5.42
C ASP A 48 6.26 -9.66 4.39
N LEU A 49 5.11 -9.45 3.74
CA LEU A 49 4.92 -8.32 2.82
C LEU A 49 5.16 -6.97 3.50
N ARG A 50 4.63 -6.77 4.72
CA ARG A 50 4.87 -5.54 5.48
C ARG A 50 6.34 -5.37 5.84
N MET A 51 7.02 -6.42 6.27
CA MET A 51 8.45 -6.35 6.54
C MET A 51 9.25 -5.93 5.30
N HIS A 52 8.95 -6.53 4.15
CA HIS A 52 9.63 -6.17 2.90
C HIS A 52 9.33 -4.73 2.47
N LEU A 53 8.08 -4.28 2.57
CA LEU A 53 7.70 -2.89 2.29
C LEU A 53 8.37 -1.90 3.23
N GLN A 54 8.44 -2.22 4.53
CA GLN A 54 9.09 -1.39 5.53
C GLN A 54 10.60 -1.31 5.30
N ALA A 55 11.25 -2.44 4.98
CA ALA A 55 12.67 -2.44 4.62
C ALA A 55 12.96 -1.60 3.37
N VAL A 56 12.02 -1.52 2.42
CA VAL A 56 12.13 -0.64 1.24
C VAL A 56 11.87 0.82 1.61
N SER A 57 10.93 1.13 2.52
CA SER A 57 10.67 2.50 2.96
C SER A 57 11.82 3.09 3.77
N GLU A 58 12.43 2.31 4.67
CA GLU A 58 13.61 2.71 5.45
C GLU A 58 14.86 2.93 4.58
N ARG A 59 14.92 2.24 3.42
CA ARG A 59 16.00 2.43 2.43
C ARG A 59 15.78 3.62 1.50
N ARG A 60 14.61 4.28 1.53
CA ARG A 60 14.38 5.48 0.74
C ARG A 60 15.13 6.64 1.41
N PRO A 61 16.12 7.26 0.74
CA PRO A 61 16.68 8.50 1.25
C PRO A 61 15.55 9.52 1.35
N GLU A 62 15.43 10.18 2.50
CA GLU A 62 14.66 11.41 2.70
C GLU A 62 14.73 12.27 1.42
N PRO A 63 13.61 12.59 0.74
CA PRO A 63 13.65 13.64 -0.26
C PRO A 63 13.99 14.95 0.48
N PRO A 64 14.91 15.79 -0.05
CA PRO A 64 15.26 17.03 0.62
C PRO A 64 14.00 17.87 0.81
N ALA A 65 13.76 18.25 2.07
CA ALA A 65 12.65 19.09 2.51
C ALA A 65 12.42 20.25 1.54
N THR A 66 11.40 20.14 0.67
CA THR A 66 10.90 21.30 -0.06
C THR A 66 10.10 22.14 0.92
N PRO A 67 10.43 23.44 1.09
CA PRO A 67 9.69 24.29 2.00
C PRO A 67 8.22 24.38 1.56
N PRO A 68 7.27 24.52 2.51
CA PRO A 68 5.86 24.66 2.16
C PRO A 68 5.72 25.92 1.29
N LYS A 69 5.14 25.75 0.09
CA LYS A 69 4.68 26.88 -0.73
C LYS A 69 3.62 27.63 0.07
N THR A 70 4.03 28.68 0.77
CA THR A 70 3.12 29.61 1.43
C THR A 70 2.26 30.24 0.35
N PHE A 71 0.96 29.93 0.36
CA PHE A 71 -0.02 30.59 -0.49
C PHE A 71 -0.06 32.07 -0.08
N ALA A 72 0.61 32.92 -0.86
CA ALA A 72 0.56 34.36 -0.65
C ALA A 72 -0.85 34.85 -1.01
N LYS A 73 -1.54 35.41 -0.02
CA LYS A 73 -2.88 35.98 -0.16
C LYS A 73 -2.87 37.03 -1.29
N PRO A 74 -3.66 36.87 -2.37
CA PRO A 74 -3.70 37.88 -3.42
C PRO A 74 -4.32 39.16 -2.84
N ALA A 75 -3.59 40.27 -2.96
CA ALA A 75 -4.08 41.60 -2.60
C ALA A 75 -5.14 42.02 -3.62
N LEU A 76 -6.39 41.68 -3.35
CA LEU A 76 -7.54 42.16 -4.14
C LEU A 76 -7.70 43.66 -3.87
N ARG A 77 -7.17 44.49 -4.77
CA ARG A 77 -7.49 45.91 -4.83
C ARG A 77 -8.89 46.02 -5.44
N LEU A 78 -9.90 46.06 -4.58
CA LEU A 78 -11.25 46.45 -4.97
C LEU A 78 -11.20 47.92 -5.37
N LEU A 79 -11.38 48.20 -6.67
CA LEU A 79 -11.56 49.56 -7.17
C LEU A 79 -12.85 50.11 -6.57
N ALA A 80 -12.72 51.08 -5.65
CA ALA A 80 -13.83 51.90 -5.23
C ALA A 80 -14.25 52.74 -6.44
N TRP A 81 -15.45 52.49 -6.96
CA TRP A 81 -16.04 53.32 -8.00
C TRP A 81 -16.62 54.59 -7.35
N SER A 82 -16.40 55.71 -8.03
CA SER A 82 -16.85 57.06 -7.68
C SER A 82 -18.36 57.24 -7.70
#